data_AF-K1SP89-F1
#
_entry.id   AF-K1SP89-F1
#
_cell.length_a   1.000
_cell.length_b   1.000
_cell.length_c   1.000
_cell.angle_alpha   90.00
_cell.angle_beta   90.00
_cell.angle_gamma   90.00
#
_symmetry.space_group_name_H-M   'P 1'
#
loop_
_entity.id
_entity.type
_entity.pdbx_description
1 polymer ?
#
loop_
_entity_poly.entity_id
_entity_poly.type
_entity_poly.pdbx_seq_one_letter_code
_entity_poly.pdbx_strand_id
1 'polypeptide(L)'
;MEKFNYEPNGYNRKEVNQFISDVIDQTSGIVKKYTEQKEKIHQQEAEISKLREEVEHYHRIESNLKDTIIRAEHTADHIKYLAEQDSDIIVKDAKNSASRIVNEALIKAEKIDNQTDIANKNLKIFKRKLKILLEQQAAIIDEIEDIEILD
;
A
#
# COMPACT_ATOMS: atom_id res chain seq x y z
N MET A 1 49.21 63.92 -30.15
CA MET A 1 50.17 63.93 -29.03
C MET A 1 50.62 65.36 -28.86
N GLU A 2 50.14 66.03 -27.80
CA GLU A 2 50.72 67.30 -27.39
C GLU A 2 52.18 67.04 -27.03
N LYS A 3 53.08 67.83 -27.62
CA LYS A 3 54.51 67.73 -27.37
C LYS A 3 54.84 68.73 -26.26
N PHE A 4 55.65 68.32 -25.30
CA PHE A 4 56.14 69.21 -24.24
C PHE A 4 56.93 70.39 -24.85
N ASN A 5 56.72 71.58 -24.31
CA ASN A 5 57.47 72.76 -24.72
C ASN A 5 58.95 72.64 -24.29
N TYR A 6 59.87 73.12 -25.14
CA TYR A 6 61.31 73.10 -24.87
C TYR A 6 61.78 74.43 -24.26
N GLU A 7 62.44 74.34 -23.11
CA GLU A 7 63.23 75.39 -22.45
C GLU A 7 64.73 75.19 -22.77
N PRO A 8 65.60 76.20 -22.55
CA PRO A 8 67.03 76.16 -22.93
C PRO A 8 67.81 74.94 -22.41
N ASN A 9 67.29 74.29 -21.35
CA ASN A 9 67.88 73.10 -20.72
C ASN A 9 66.99 71.84 -20.82
N GLY A 10 66.02 71.77 -21.75
CA GLY A 10 65.19 70.58 -21.98
C GLY A 10 63.68 70.84 -21.91
N TYR A 11 62.88 69.81 -21.66
CA TYR A 11 61.41 69.93 -21.61
C TYR A 11 60.92 70.73 -20.39
N ASN A 12 59.80 71.43 -20.54
CA ASN A 12 59.15 72.19 -19.48
C ASN A 12 58.79 71.27 -18.30
N ARG A 13 59.46 71.50 -17.17
CA ARG A 13 59.33 70.65 -15.98
C ARG A 13 57.92 70.64 -15.39
N LYS A 14 57.16 71.72 -15.54
CA LYS A 14 55.77 71.80 -15.03
C LYS A 14 54.83 70.94 -15.87
N GLU A 15 54.93 71.02 -17.20
CA GLU A 15 54.11 70.21 -18.11
C GLU A 15 54.40 68.72 -17.95
N VAL A 16 55.68 68.35 -17.81
CA VAL A 16 56.10 66.96 -17.56
C VAL A 16 55.58 66.46 -16.20
N ASN A 17 55.68 67.27 -15.15
CA ASN A 17 55.17 66.88 -13.83
C ASN A 17 53.64 66.74 -13.81
N GLN A 18 52.91 67.62 -14.50
CA GLN A 18 51.45 67.51 -14.62
C GLN A 18 51.05 66.24 -15.37
N PHE A 19 51.70 65.96 -16.51
CA PHE A 19 51.46 64.74 -17.26
C PHE A 19 51.77 63.47 -16.44
N ILE A 20 52.88 63.46 -15.69
CA ILE A 20 53.21 62.36 -14.79
C ILE A 20 52.14 62.19 -13.71
N SER A 21 51.63 63.29 -13.13
CA SER A 21 50.53 63.24 -12.16
C SER A 21 49.26 62.65 -12.77
N ASP A 22 48.86 63.11 -13.95
CA ASP A 22 47.67 62.63 -14.64
C ASP A 22 47.79 61.14 -15.00
N VAL A 23 48.97 60.69 -15.43
CA VAL A 23 49.26 59.27 -15.70
C VAL A 23 49.22 58.44 -14.42
N ILE A 24 49.75 58.95 -13.31
CA ILE A 24 49.68 58.28 -12.00
C ILE A 24 48.22 58.14 -11.56
N ASP A 25 47.41 59.20 -11.68
CA ASP A 25 46.00 59.18 -11.28
C ASP A 25 45.18 58.22 -12.15
N GLN A 26 45.37 58.25 -13.47
CA GLN A 26 44.73 57.31 -14.39
C GLN A 26 45.13 55.86 -14.10
N THR A 27 46.43 55.60 -13.91
CA THR A 27 46.94 54.25 -13.62
C THR A 27 46.42 53.76 -12.28
N SER A 28 46.42 54.60 -11.25
CA SER A 28 45.85 54.31 -9.93
C SER A 28 44.34 53.99 -10.03
N GLY A 29 43.59 54.76 -10.81
CA GLY A 29 42.18 54.50 -11.08
C GLY A 29 41.93 53.18 -11.80
N ILE A 30 42.79 52.80 -12.75
CA ILE A 30 42.74 51.51 -13.44
C ILE A 30 43.03 50.36 -12.46
N VAL A 31 44.08 50.49 -11.65
CA VAL A 31 44.44 49.48 -10.64
C VAL A 31 43.30 49.27 -9.65
N LYS A 32 42.67 50.35 -9.15
CA LYS A 32 41.52 50.27 -8.24
C LYS A 32 40.32 49.55 -8.87
N LYS A 33 39.96 49.89 -10.12
CA LYS A 33 38.87 49.22 -10.84
C LYS A 33 39.18 47.75 -11.09
N TYR A 34 40.44 47.42 -11.37
CA TYR A 34 40.87 46.04 -11.56
C TYR A 34 40.77 45.23 -10.26
N THR A 35 41.20 45.79 -9.12
CA THR A 35 41.07 45.13 -7.81
C THR A 35 39.61 44.91 -7.43
N GLU A 36 38.74 45.92 -7.62
CA GLU A 36 37.30 45.80 -7.35
C GLU A 36 36.63 44.73 -8.23
N GLN A 37 36.96 44.69 -9.53
CA GLN A 37 36.45 43.65 -10.42
C GLN A 37 36.95 42.26 -10.03
N LYS A 38 38.21 42.14 -9.65
CA LYS A 38 38.79 40.86 -9.21
C LYS A 38 38.10 40.33 -7.95
N GLU A 39 37.82 41.20 -6.97
CA GLU A 39 37.06 40.83 -5.78
C GLU A 39 35.64 40.39 -6.12
N LYS A 40 34.97 41.10 -7.04
CA LYS A 40 33.63 40.73 -7.50
C LYS A 40 33.61 39.36 -8.20
N ILE A 41 34.58 39.08 -9.08
CA ILE A 41 34.71 37.78 -9.73
C ILE A 41 34.90 36.68 -8.69
N HIS A 42 35.77 36.90 -7.71
CA HIS A 42 36.01 35.91 -6.64
C HIS A 42 34.75 35.65 -5.80
N GLN A 43 33.95 36.68 -5.51
CA GLN A 43 32.66 36.52 -4.82
C GLN A 43 31.65 35.71 -5.67
N GLN A 44 31.57 36.01 -6.97
CA GLN A 44 30.70 35.28 -7.90
C GLN A 44 31.12 33.82 -8.06
N GLU A 45 32.43 33.53 -8.13
CA GLU A 45 32.95 32.16 -8.19
C GLU A 45 32.58 31.36 -6.93
N ALA A 46 32.70 31.99 -5.75
CA ALA A 46 32.29 31.38 -4.49
C ALA A 46 30.77 31.10 -4.43
N GLU A 47 29.95 32.03 -4.94
CA GLU A 47 28.50 31.86 -5.03
C GLU A 47 28.12 30.75 -6.01
N ILE A 48 28.74 30.70 -7.19
CA ILE A 48 28.55 29.64 -8.19
C ILE A 48 28.92 28.28 -7.61
N SER A 49 30.00 28.19 -6.82
CA SER A 49 30.38 26.94 -6.17
C SER A 49 29.29 26.45 -5.22
N LYS A 50 28.75 27.33 -4.37
CA LYS A 50 27.65 26.99 -3.46
C LYS A 50 26.38 26.56 -4.20
N LEU A 51 26.00 27.30 -5.24
CA LEU A 51 24.81 26.96 -6.04
C LEU A 51 24.97 25.61 -6.73
N ARG A 52 26.17 25.27 -7.20
CA ARG A 52 26.45 23.95 -7.79
C ARG A 52 26.28 22.83 -6.77
N GLU A 53 26.81 23.00 -5.56
CA GLU A 53 26.63 22.02 -4.48
C GLU A 53 25.14 21.82 -4.12
N GLU A 54 24.37 22.91 -4.10
CA GLU A 54 22.93 22.85 -3.82
C GLU A 54 22.15 22.14 -4.94
N VAL A 55 22.47 22.42 -6.20
CA VAL A 55 21.88 21.72 -7.35
C VAL A 55 22.18 20.23 -7.31
N GLU A 56 23.43 19.83 -7.02
CA GLU A 56 23.77 18.43 -6.87
C GLU A 56 23.02 17.77 -5.69
N HIS A 57 22.82 18.49 -4.60
CA HIS A 57 22.03 18.01 -3.48
C HIS A 57 20.58 17.74 -3.89
N TYR A 58 19.94 18.67 -4.59
CA TYR A 58 18.58 18.49 -5.09
C TYR A 58 18.48 17.35 -6.10
N HIS A 59 19.44 17.18 -7.00
CA HIS A 59 19.46 16.04 -7.92
C HIS A 59 19.57 14.70 -7.20
N ARG A 60 20.36 14.61 -6.12
CA ARG A 60 20.40 13.39 -5.28
C ARG A 60 19.06 13.12 -4.61
N ILE A 61 18.40 14.15 -4.08
CA ILE A 61 17.07 14.01 -3.47
C ILE A 61 16.04 13.56 -4.50
N GLU A 62 16.03 14.19 -5.68
CA GLU A 62 15.12 13.87 -6.77
C GLU A 62 15.27 12.40 -7.22
N SER A 63 16.52 11.94 -7.40
CA SER A 63 16.81 10.55 -7.75
C SER A 63 16.29 9.58 -6.67
N ASN A 64 16.58 9.86 -5.40
CA ASN A 64 16.12 9.02 -4.29
C ASN A 64 14.59 9.01 -4.16
N LEU A 65 13.95 10.15 -4.39
CA LEU A 65 12.49 10.27 -4.36
C LEU A 65 11.87 9.45 -5.50
N LYS A 66 12.42 9.55 -6.72
CA LYS A 66 11.97 8.78 -7.87
C LYS A 66 12.07 7.27 -7.62
N ASP A 67 13.20 6.80 -7.08
CA ASP A 67 13.38 5.38 -6.74
C ASP A 67 12.39 4.93 -5.66
N THR A 68 12.10 5.81 -4.70
CA THR A 68 11.13 5.51 -3.64
C THR A 68 9.71 5.44 -4.17
N ILE A 69 9.33 6.31 -5.10
CA ILE A 69 8.02 6.27 -5.76
C ILE A 69 7.86 4.97 -6.56
N ILE A 70 8.87 4.58 -7.34
CA ILE A 70 8.84 3.33 -8.12
C ILE A 70 8.70 2.12 -7.19
N ARG A 71 9.45 2.08 -6.08
CA ARG A 71 9.31 1.01 -5.08
C ARG A 71 7.93 1.00 -4.42
N ALA A 72 7.37 2.17 -4.13
CA ALA A 72 6.04 2.29 -3.54
C ALA A 72 4.97 1.79 -4.52
N GLU A 73 5.07 2.13 -5.80
CA GLU A 73 4.18 1.66 -6.86
C GLU A 73 4.25 0.13 -7.01
N HIS A 74 5.45 -0.44 -7.11
CA HIS A 74 5.62 -1.90 -7.14
C HIS A 74 5.04 -2.59 -5.90
N THR A 75 5.19 -1.97 -4.72
CA THR A 75 4.64 -2.50 -3.47
C THR A 75 3.11 -2.44 -3.48
N ALA A 76 2.53 -1.34 -3.96
CA ALA A 76 1.09 -1.18 -4.09
C ALA A 76 0.49 -2.21 -5.05
N ASP A 77 1.13 -2.42 -6.21
CA ASP A 77 0.73 -3.45 -7.17
C ASP A 77 0.85 -4.86 -6.58
N HIS A 78 1.91 -5.13 -5.84
CA HIS A 78 2.08 -6.41 -5.16
C HIS A 78 1.00 -6.67 -4.11
N ILE A 79 0.67 -5.65 -3.29
CA ILE A 79 -0.43 -5.74 -2.31
C ILE A 79 -1.76 -6.01 -3.01
N LYS A 80 -2.03 -5.33 -4.12
CA LYS A 80 -3.26 -5.54 -4.90
C LYS A 80 -3.35 -6.97 -5.43
N TYR A 81 -2.26 -7.48 -6.01
CA TYR A 81 -2.18 -8.85 -6.49
C TYR A 81 -2.41 -9.88 -5.38
N LEU A 82 -1.78 -9.71 -4.22
CA LEU A 82 -1.99 -10.58 -3.06
C LEU A 82 -3.44 -10.53 -2.57
N ALA A 83 -4.04 -9.35 -2.49
CA ALA A 83 -5.43 -9.19 -2.08
C ALA A 83 -6.41 -9.89 -3.05
N GLU A 84 -6.15 -9.85 -4.35
CA GLU A 84 -6.93 -10.59 -5.36
C GLU A 84 -6.80 -12.10 -5.16
N GLN A 85 -5.59 -12.62 -4.95
CA GLN A 85 -5.36 -14.05 -4.67
C GLN A 85 -6.03 -14.50 -3.37
N ASP A 86 -5.87 -13.74 -2.29
CA ASP A 86 -6.46 -14.05 -0.99
C ASP A 86 -8.00 -14.02 -1.08
N SER A 87 -8.56 -13.08 -1.85
CA SER A 87 -10.00 -13.03 -2.11
C SER A 87 -10.50 -14.31 -2.79
N ASP A 88 -9.81 -14.76 -3.83
CA ASP A 88 -10.15 -16.00 -4.54
C ASP A 88 -10.07 -17.23 -3.63
N ILE A 89 -9.05 -17.30 -2.78
CA ILE A 89 -8.89 -18.37 -1.78
C ILE A 89 -10.04 -18.35 -0.79
N ILE A 90 -10.38 -17.19 -0.22
CA ILE A 90 -11.47 -17.04 0.74
C ILE A 90 -12.80 -17.48 0.11
N VAL A 91 -13.08 -17.06 -1.12
CA VAL A 91 -14.31 -17.44 -1.83
C VAL A 91 -14.35 -18.95 -2.08
N LYS A 92 -13.23 -19.55 -2.48
CA LYS A 92 -13.12 -20.99 -2.72
C LYS A 92 -13.32 -21.78 -1.43
N ASP A 93 -12.70 -21.37 -0.33
CA ASP A 93 -12.82 -22.04 0.97
C ASP A 93 -14.23 -21.91 1.56
N ALA A 94 -14.87 -20.76 1.38
CA ALA A 94 -16.26 -20.55 1.75
C ALA A 94 -17.19 -21.50 0.96
N LYS A 95 -17.00 -21.63 -0.36
CA LYS A 95 -17.77 -22.56 -1.20
C LYS A 95 -17.57 -24.02 -0.80
N ASN A 96 -16.33 -24.42 -0.52
CA ASN A 96 -16.01 -25.78 -0.07
C ASN A 96 -16.66 -26.07 1.29
N SER A 97 -16.58 -25.13 2.22
CA SER A 97 -17.18 -25.24 3.55
C SER A 97 -18.70 -25.33 3.47
N ALA A 98 -19.34 -24.49 2.66
CA ALA A 98 -20.78 -24.55 2.42
C ALA A 98 -21.20 -25.90 1.83
N SER A 99 -20.48 -26.40 0.83
CA SER A 99 -20.74 -27.71 0.21
C SER A 99 -20.63 -28.85 1.22
N ARG A 100 -19.64 -28.78 2.12
CA ARG A 100 -19.46 -29.75 3.21
C ARG A 100 -20.65 -29.73 4.18
N ILE A 101 -21.08 -28.54 4.62
CA ILE A 101 -22.23 -28.38 5.53
C ILE A 101 -23.50 -28.94 4.90
N VAL A 102 -23.74 -28.64 3.61
CA VAL A 102 -24.91 -29.14 2.88
C VAL A 102 -24.88 -30.67 2.79
N ASN A 103 -23.73 -31.25 2.46
CA ASN A 103 -23.59 -32.70 2.38
C ASN A 103 -23.80 -33.39 3.75
N GLU A 104 -23.22 -32.85 4.81
CA GLU A 104 -23.42 -33.35 6.17
C GLU A 104 -24.90 -33.26 6.60
N ALA A 105 -25.58 -32.17 6.25
CA ALA A 105 -27.01 -31.99 6.51
C ALA A 105 -27.87 -32.99 5.71
N LEU A 106 -27.54 -33.24 4.44
CA LEU A 106 -28.26 -34.19 3.59
C LEU A 106 -28.14 -35.63 4.13
N ILE A 107 -26.93 -36.05 4.50
CA ILE A 107 -26.68 -37.37 5.11
C ILE A 107 -27.46 -37.51 6.42
N LYS A 108 -27.50 -36.45 7.24
CA LYS A 108 -28.28 -36.46 8.49
C LYS A 108 -29.78 -36.54 8.23
N ALA A 109 -30.29 -35.82 7.23
CA ALA A 109 -31.70 -35.86 6.84
C ALA A 109 -32.09 -37.26 6.37
N GLU A 110 -31.29 -37.87 5.49
CA GLU A 110 -31.51 -39.25 5.02
C GLU A 110 -31.52 -40.26 6.18
N LYS A 111 -30.62 -40.09 7.15
CA LYS A 111 -30.59 -40.95 8.35
C LYS A 111 -31.87 -40.80 9.19
N ILE A 112 -32.35 -39.58 9.39
CA ILE A 112 -33.58 -39.31 10.15
C ILE A 112 -34.80 -39.88 9.42
N ASP A 113 -34.85 -39.75 8.10
CA ASP A 113 -35.95 -40.26 7.28
C ASP A 113 -36.04 -41.80 7.37
N ASN A 114 -34.89 -42.48 7.22
CA ASN A 114 -34.79 -43.92 7.44
C ASN A 114 -35.22 -44.35 8.86
N GLN A 115 -34.81 -43.61 9.89
CA GLN A 115 -35.22 -43.88 11.27
C GLN A 115 -36.73 -43.70 11.47
N THR A 116 -37.32 -42.67 10.85
CA THR A 116 -38.76 -42.40 10.85
C THR A 116 -39.53 -43.54 10.20
N ASP A 117 -39.06 -44.03 9.07
CA ASP A 117 -39.66 -45.17 8.37
C ASP A 117 -39.65 -46.46 9.20
N ILE A 118 -38.52 -46.75 9.85
CA ILE A 118 -38.40 -47.90 10.75
C ILE A 118 -39.36 -47.74 11.94
N ALA A 119 -39.41 -46.56 12.56
CA ALA A 119 -40.31 -46.28 13.68
C ALA A 119 -41.79 -46.45 13.28
N ASN A 120 -42.17 -45.96 12.10
CA ASN A 120 -43.53 -46.12 11.55
C ASN A 120 -43.89 -47.59 11.30
N LYS A 121 -42.96 -48.39 10.77
CA LYS A 121 -43.15 -49.85 10.61
C LYS A 121 -43.33 -50.53 11.97
N ASN A 122 -42.47 -50.21 12.94
CA ASN A 122 -42.56 -50.76 14.29
C ASN A 122 -43.88 -50.39 14.98
N LEU A 123 -44.33 -49.14 14.83
CA LEU A 123 -45.63 -48.69 15.35
C LEU A 123 -46.80 -49.45 14.73
N LYS A 124 -46.78 -49.68 13.40
CA LYS A 124 -47.80 -50.50 12.72
C LYS A 124 -47.83 -51.94 13.25
N ILE A 125 -46.67 -52.55 13.46
CA ILE A 125 -46.55 -53.90 14.04
C ILE A 125 -47.09 -53.91 15.48
N PHE A 126 -46.70 -52.93 16.29
CA PHE A 126 -47.16 -52.80 17.67
C PHE A 126 -48.68 -52.67 17.75
N LYS A 127 -49.29 -51.78 16.94
CA LYS A 127 -50.74 -51.62 16.87
C LYS A 127 -51.46 -52.93 16.53
N ARG A 128 -50.94 -53.72 15.58
CA ARG A 128 -51.51 -55.03 15.23
C ARG A 128 -51.42 -56.01 16.40
N LYS A 129 -50.25 -56.11 17.06
CA LYS A 129 -50.06 -56.97 18.22
C LYS A 129 -50.99 -56.59 19.38
N LEU A 130 -51.15 -55.29 19.63
CA LEU A 130 -52.05 -54.79 20.67
C LEU A 130 -53.52 -55.14 20.36
N LYS A 131 -53.95 -54.98 19.10
CA LYS A 131 -55.30 -55.37 18.68
C LYS A 131 -55.56 -56.85 18.94
N ILE A 132 -54.63 -57.72 18.55
CA ILE A 132 -54.73 -59.17 18.77
C ILE A 132 -54.81 -59.48 20.26
N LEU A 133 -53.96 -58.86 21.09
CA LEU A 133 -54.01 -59.05 22.55
C LEU A 133 -55.36 -58.63 23.14
N LEU A 134 -55.91 -57.49 22.72
CA LEU A 134 -57.22 -57.03 23.19
C LEU A 134 -58.35 -57.96 22.73
N GLU A 135 -58.32 -58.45 21.49
CA GLU A 135 -59.27 -59.44 20.98
C GLU A 135 -59.20 -60.75 21.78
N GLN A 136 -57.99 -61.21 22.13
CA GLN A 136 -57.80 -62.38 22.99
C GLN A 136 -58.36 -62.16 24.40
N GLN A 137 -58.14 -60.98 25.00
CA GLN A 137 -58.68 -60.67 26.33
C GLN A 137 -60.20 -60.53 26.31
N ALA A 138 -60.78 -59.99 25.24
CA ALA A 138 -62.24 -59.92 25.08
C ALA A 138 -62.85 -61.33 25.00
N ALA A 139 -62.27 -62.22 24.19
CA ALA A 139 -62.75 -63.60 24.08
C ALA A 139 -62.74 -64.35 25.43
N ILE A 140 -61.74 -64.11 26.28
CA ILE A 140 -61.70 -64.68 27.64
C ILE A 140 -62.85 -64.15 28.50
N ILE A 141 -63.19 -62.87 28.39
CA ILE A 141 -64.32 -62.29 29.14
C ILE A 141 -65.65 -62.90 28.68
N ASP A 142 -65.84 -63.05 27.37
CA ASP A 142 -67.04 -63.68 26.81
C ASP A 142 -67.18 -65.13 27.31
N GLU A 143 -66.08 -65.89 27.38
CA GLU A 143 -66.08 -67.26 27.96
C GLU A 143 -66.44 -67.28 29.46
N ILE A 144 -66.09 -66.23 30.23
CA ILE A 144 -66.44 -66.14 31.67
C ILE A 144 -67.93 -65.82 31.85
N GLU A 145 -68.50 -64.92 31.04
CA GLU A 145 -69.94 -64.61 31.09
C GLU A 145 -70.81 -65.84 30.78
N ASP A 146 -70.40 -66.68 29.82
CA ASP A 146 -71.10 -67.93 29.50
C ASP A 146 -71.06 -68.95 30.66
N ILE A 147 -70.02 -68.92 31.50
CA ILE A 147 -69.90 -69.79 32.68
C ILE A 147 -70.80 -69.32 33.82
N GLU A 148 -70.95 -68.01 34.04
CA GLU A 148 -71.81 -67.46 35.10
C GLU A 148 -73.32 -67.61 34.80
N ILE A 149 -73.72 -67.89 33.55
CA ILE A 149 -75.13 -68.12 33.17
C ILE A 149 -75.56 -69.59 33.39
N LEU A 150 -74.62 -70.49 33.72
CA LEU A 150 -74.85 -71.94 33.85
C LEU A 150 -75.01 -72.46 35.30
N ASP A 151 -75.02 -71.58 36.31
CA ASP A 151 -75.45 -71.86 37.70
C ASP A 151 -76.83 -71.23 38.00
#